data_AF-A0AAW0GNE4-F1
#
_entry.id   AF-A0AAW0GNE4-F1
#
_cell.length_a   1.000
_cell.length_b   1.000
_cell.length_c   1.000
_cell.angle_alpha   90.00
_cell.angle_beta   90.00
_cell.angle_gamma   90.00
#
_symmetry.space_group_name_H-M   'P 1'
#
loop_
_entity.id
_entity.type
_entity.pdbx_description
1 polymer ?
#
loop_
_entity_poly.entity_id
_entity_poly.type
_entity_poly.pdbx_seq_one_letter_code
_entity_poly.pdbx_strand_id
1 'polypeptide(L)'
;MVFVSFTSCIWILVYSLIAFSNVHALGVMIIASVAQSFNAMPFTCSIPLLVPDQTNIGLVFGVWKAFNNAGSVIIDIVAGRLQDITPDGGYSKVMAFFITMKAMEVCWGAFYGLLDRKYLGGVLTMSEHQRHIVEKTVDLKKVPGRRPYPFATWFGLGLLFSAGVTAWVLYIKYSI
;
A
#
# COMPACT_ATOMS: atom_id res chain seq x y z
N MET A 1 4.05 8.62 8.93
CA MET A 1 2.94 7.93 8.23
C MET A 1 1.56 8.10 8.91
N VAL A 2 1.27 9.24 9.55
CA VAL A 2 -0.06 9.51 10.12
C VAL A 2 -1.12 9.65 9.03
N PHE A 3 -0.73 10.16 7.85
CA PHE A 3 -1.60 10.25 6.68
C PHE A 3 -2.14 8.88 6.24
N VAL A 4 -1.30 7.84 6.13
CA VAL A 4 -1.75 6.51 5.70
C VAL A 4 -2.75 5.90 6.69
N SER A 5 -2.49 6.00 7.99
CA SER A 5 -3.42 5.52 9.03
C SER A 5 -4.72 6.32 9.06
N PHE A 6 -4.66 7.66 8.93
CA PHE A 6 -5.86 8.51 8.85
C PHE A 6 -6.71 8.18 7.63
N THR A 7 -6.06 7.96 6.49
CA THR A 7 -6.73 7.61 5.24
C THR A 7 -7.37 6.22 5.31
N SER A 8 -6.71 5.28 6.00
CA SER A 8 -7.25 3.93 6.25
C SER A 8 -8.50 3.98 7.15
N CYS A 9 -8.52 4.86 8.16
CA CYS A 9 -9.73 5.11 8.97
C CYS A 9 -10.89 5.67 8.13
N ILE A 10 -10.63 6.58 7.19
CA ILE A 10 -11.66 7.09 6.27
C ILE A 10 -12.19 5.96 5.38
N TRP A 11 -11.32 5.07 4.90
CA TRP A 11 -11.74 3.90 4.12
C TRP A 11 -12.62 2.92 4.90
N ILE A 12 -12.31 2.67 6.17
CA ILE A 12 -13.17 1.84 7.04
C ILE A 12 -14.55 2.48 7.20
N LEU A 13 -14.61 3.80 7.35
CA LEU A 13 -15.87 4.55 7.43
C LEU A 13 -16.66 4.46 6.12
N VAL A 14 -16.00 4.62 4.97
CA VAL A 14 -16.59 4.46 3.63
C VAL A 14 -17.19 3.06 3.44
N TYR A 15 -16.43 2.01 3.72
CA TYR A 15 -16.95 0.64 3.58
C TYR A 15 -18.08 0.35 4.56
N SER A 16 -18.03 0.90 5.77
CA SER A 16 -19.11 0.76 6.75
C SER A 16 -20.38 1.49 6.31
N LEU A 17 -20.26 2.68 5.71
CA LEU A 17 -21.39 3.43 5.13
C LEU A 17 -22.02 2.68 3.95
N ILE A 18 -21.21 2.08 3.08
CA ILE A 18 -21.73 1.30 1.94
C ILE A 18 -22.41 0.01 2.41
N ALA A 19 -21.83 -0.66 3.42
CA ALA A 19 -22.31 -1.96 3.86
C ALA A 19 -23.54 -1.89 4.77
N PHE A 20 -23.65 -0.85 5.61
CA PHE A 20 -24.64 -0.79 6.69
C PHE A 20 -25.58 0.42 6.63
N SER A 21 -25.50 1.29 5.62
CA SER A 21 -26.38 2.46 5.53
C SER A 21 -27.02 2.63 4.15
N ASN A 22 -28.25 3.16 4.14
CA ASN A 22 -29.01 3.54 2.93
C ASN A 22 -28.65 4.96 2.44
N VAL A 23 -27.36 5.34 2.51
CA VAL A 23 -26.91 6.65 2.04
C VAL A 23 -26.73 6.60 0.53
N HIS A 24 -27.03 7.70 -0.18
CA HIS A 24 -26.79 7.79 -1.61
C HIS A 24 -25.32 7.50 -1.95
N ALA A 25 -25.11 6.47 -2.78
CA ALA A 25 -23.80 5.96 -3.17
C ALA A 25 -22.85 7.07 -3.71
N LEU A 26 -23.39 8.07 -4.40
CA LEU A 26 -22.62 9.21 -4.92
C LEU A 26 -21.84 9.96 -3.83
N GLY A 27 -22.47 10.23 -2.68
CA GLY A 27 -21.80 10.95 -1.59
C GLY A 27 -20.64 10.14 -0.99
N VAL A 28 -20.84 8.83 -0.86
CA VAL A 28 -19.82 7.93 -0.32
C VAL A 28 -18.66 7.72 -1.30
N MET A 29 -18.95 7.70 -2.61
CA MET A 29 -17.93 7.60 -3.67
C MET A 29 -17.04 8.85 -3.75
N ILE A 30 -17.56 10.04 -3.48
CA ILE A 30 -16.75 11.26 -3.41
C ILE A 30 -15.76 11.16 -2.25
N ILE A 31 -16.21 10.76 -1.05
CA ILE A 31 -15.34 10.57 0.12
C ILE A 31 -14.29 9.48 -0.16
N ALA A 32 -14.69 8.38 -0.82
CA ALA A 32 -13.78 7.32 -1.22
C ALA A 32 -12.68 7.82 -2.18
N SER A 33 -13.02 8.66 -3.15
CA SER A 33 -12.08 9.21 -4.13
C SER A 33 -11.06 10.15 -3.49
N VAL A 34 -11.52 10.98 -2.54
CA VAL A 34 -10.65 11.84 -1.73
C VAL A 34 -9.69 10.97 -0.91
N ALA A 35 -10.20 9.96 -0.22
CA ALA A 35 -9.37 9.02 0.54
C ALA A 35 -8.37 8.29 -0.36
N GLN A 36 -8.76 7.85 -1.55
CA GLN A 36 -7.85 7.17 -2.48
C GLN A 36 -6.69 8.07 -2.89
N SER A 37 -6.96 9.35 -3.16
CA SER A 37 -5.94 10.33 -3.54
C SER A 37 -4.93 10.55 -2.41
N PHE A 38 -5.40 10.65 -1.16
CA PHE A 38 -4.54 10.81 0.02
C PHE A 38 -3.72 9.57 0.37
N ASN A 39 -4.12 8.36 -0.07
CA ASN A 39 -3.34 7.14 0.12
C ASN A 39 -2.29 6.96 -1.00
N ALA A 40 -2.71 7.05 -2.26
CA ALA A 40 -1.86 6.73 -3.40
C ALA A 40 -0.73 7.76 -3.63
N MET A 41 -1.00 9.06 -3.41
CA MET A 41 0.01 10.10 -3.67
C MET A 41 1.23 9.99 -2.74
N PRO A 42 1.09 9.92 -1.40
CA PRO A 42 2.26 9.83 -0.52
C PRO A 42 3.13 8.60 -0.80
N PHE A 43 2.52 7.44 -1.09
CA PHE A 43 3.29 6.24 -1.44
C PHE A 43 4.06 6.42 -2.74
N THR A 44 3.42 6.91 -3.80
CA THR A 44 4.08 7.11 -5.10
C THR A 44 5.19 8.17 -5.02
N CYS A 45 4.95 9.27 -4.31
CA CYS A 45 5.94 10.33 -4.11
C CYS A 45 7.09 9.90 -3.19
N SER A 46 6.89 8.95 -2.27
CA SER A 46 7.96 8.47 -1.38
C SER A 46 9.02 7.61 -2.08
N ILE A 47 8.66 6.93 -3.17
CA ILE A 47 9.56 6.05 -3.93
C ILE A 47 10.84 6.78 -4.39
N PRO A 48 10.76 7.88 -5.18
CA PRO A 48 11.96 8.57 -5.63
C PRO A 48 12.79 9.19 -4.49
N LEU A 49 12.19 9.44 -3.32
CA LEU A 49 12.90 9.95 -2.14
C LEU A 49 13.74 8.87 -1.45
N LEU A 50 13.28 7.61 -1.53
CA LEU A 50 13.94 6.44 -0.96
C LEU A 50 15.03 5.89 -1.87
N VAL A 51 14.88 6.05 -3.20
CA VAL A 51 15.87 5.57 -4.18
C VAL A 51 17.12 6.46 -4.17
N PRO A 52 18.31 5.91 -3.85
CA PRO A 52 19.55 6.70 -3.80
C PRO A 52 20.08 7.14 -5.17
N ASP A 53 19.75 6.39 -6.23
CA ASP A 53 20.28 6.57 -7.57
C ASP A 53 19.14 6.77 -8.59
N GLN A 54 19.10 7.96 -9.19
CA GLN A 54 18.06 8.37 -10.12
C GLN A 54 18.05 7.51 -11.41
N THR A 55 19.16 6.88 -11.77
CA THR A 55 19.26 6.01 -12.96
C THR A 55 18.43 4.73 -12.83
N ASN A 56 18.21 4.26 -11.60
CA ASN A 56 17.49 3.01 -11.32
C ASN A 56 16.00 3.22 -10.97
N ILE A 57 15.49 4.45 -11.10
CA ILE A 57 14.11 4.79 -10.74
C ILE A 57 13.10 3.98 -11.54
N GLY A 58 13.35 3.79 -12.84
CA GLY A 58 12.46 3.00 -13.71
C GLY A 58 12.31 1.55 -13.23
N LEU A 59 13.41 0.93 -12.80
CA LEU A 59 13.39 -0.43 -12.26
C LEU A 59 12.58 -0.50 -10.97
N VAL A 60 12.80 0.45 -10.06
CA VAL A 60 12.09 0.49 -8.76
C VAL A 60 10.58 0.69 -8.96
N PHE A 61 10.18 1.61 -9.85
CA PHE A 61 8.77 1.77 -10.21
C PHE A 61 8.20 0.51 -10.88
N GLY A 62 8.98 -0.18 -11.72
CA GLY A 62 8.59 -1.45 -12.33
C GLY A 62 8.30 -2.53 -11.30
N VAL A 63 9.20 -2.73 -10.33
CA VAL A 63 9.02 -3.69 -9.22
C VAL A 63 7.81 -3.33 -8.36
N TRP A 64 7.65 -2.05 -8.00
CA TRP A 64 6.50 -1.59 -7.22
C TRP A 64 5.18 -1.83 -7.97
N LYS A 65 5.14 -1.53 -9.27
CA LYS A 65 3.96 -1.75 -10.11
C LYS A 65 3.63 -3.24 -10.26
N ALA A 66 4.65 -4.08 -10.42
CA ALA A 66 4.47 -5.53 -10.48
C ALA A 66 3.85 -6.09 -9.18
N PHE A 67 4.33 -5.62 -8.02
CA PHE A 67 3.72 -5.93 -6.73
C PHE A 67 2.26 -5.50 -6.62
N ASN A 68 1.98 -4.26 -7.02
CA ASN A 68 0.63 -3.70 -6.94
C ASN A 68 -0.35 -4.47 -7.83
N ASN A 69 0.06 -4.78 -9.07
CA ASN A 69 -0.76 -5.55 -10.00
C ASN A 69 -1.00 -6.99 -9.52
N ALA A 70 0.03 -7.69 -9.03
CA ALA A 70 -0.13 -9.04 -8.49
C ALA A 70 -1.07 -9.05 -7.28
N GLY A 71 -0.94 -8.06 -6.39
CA GLY A 71 -1.84 -7.86 -5.26
C GLY A 71 -3.29 -7.61 -5.69
N SER A 72 -3.52 -6.73 -6.68
CA SER A 72 -4.86 -6.44 -7.20
C SER A 72 -5.54 -7.71 -7.69
N VAL A 73 -4.87 -8.51 -8.52
CA VAL A 73 -5.42 -9.77 -9.06
C VAL A 73 -5.84 -10.72 -7.94
N ILE A 74 -5.02 -10.88 -6.90
CA ILE A 74 -5.34 -11.75 -5.75
C ILE A 74 -6.60 -11.23 -5.04
N ILE A 75 -6.65 -9.94 -4.75
CA ILE A 75 -7.77 -9.33 -4.03
C ILE A 75 -9.07 -9.40 -4.84
N ASP A 76 -9.01 -9.15 -6.15
CA ASP A 76 -10.16 -9.18 -7.04
C ASP A 76 -10.75 -10.60 -7.12
N ILE A 77 -9.91 -11.64 -7.23
CA ILE A 77 -10.36 -13.04 -7.24
C ILE A 77 -10.94 -13.45 -5.88
N VAL A 78 -10.30 -13.06 -4.78
CA VAL A 78 -10.82 -13.35 -3.44
C VAL A 78 -12.17 -12.66 -3.20
N ALA A 79 -12.30 -11.38 -3.59
CA ALA A 79 -13.55 -10.64 -3.48
C ALA A 79 -14.66 -11.27 -4.35
N GLY A 80 -14.37 -11.61 -5.61
CA GLY A 80 -15.29 -12.31 -6.49
C GLY A 80 -15.74 -13.65 -5.92
N ARG A 81 -14.80 -14.45 -5.42
CA ARG A 81 -15.13 -15.74 -4.80
C ARG A 81 -15.98 -15.58 -3.53
N LEU A 82 -15.71 -14.56 -2.71
CA LEU A 82 -16.51 -14.24 -1.52
C LEU A 82 -17.94 -13.83 -1.90
N GLN A 83 -18.12 -13.15 -3.03
CA GLN A 83 -19.42 -12.82 -3.57
C GLN A 83 -20.17 -14.09 -4.01
N ASP A 84 -19.52 -14.98 -4.75
CA ASP A 84 -20.15 -16.23 -5.26
C ASP A 84 -20.65 -17.15 -4.14
N ILE A 85 -19.94 -17.22 -3.01
CA ILE A 85 -20.31 -18.07 -1.86
C ILE A 85 -21.32 -17.38 -0.91
N THR A 86 -21.76 -16.16 -1.22
CA THR A 86 -22.73 -15.46 -0.40
C THR A 86 -24.14 -15.89 -0.83
N PRO A 87 -24.94 -16.53 0.05
CA PRO A 87 -26.20 -17.17 -0.32
C PRO A 87 -27.22 -16.24 -0.99
N ASP A 88 -27.18 -14.94 -0.64
CA ASP A 88 -28.11 -13.94 -1.16
C ASP A 88 -27.57 -13.19 -2.40
N GLY A 89 -26.38 -13.56 -2.91
CA GLY A 89 -25.66 -12.78 -3.93
C GLY A 89 -25.24 -11.38 -3.45
N GLY A 90 -25.41 -11.10 -2.16
CA GLY A 90 -25.12 -9.82 -1.54
C GLY A 90 -23.62 -9.58 -1.31
N TYR A 91 -23.25 -8.33 -1.07
CA TYR A 91 -21.86 -7.91 -0.88
C TYR A 91 -21.39 -7.94 0.59
N SER A 92 -22.21 -8.42 1.53
CA SER A 92 -21.92 -8.32 2.96
C SER A 92 -20.59 -8.98 3.37
N LYS A 93 -20.28 -10.17 2.83
CA LYS A 93 -19.00 -10.85 3.11
C LYS A 93 -17.81 -10.12 2.48
N VAL A 94 -17.99 -9.59 1.27
CA VAL A 94 -16.96 -8.82 0.54
C VAL A 94 -16.63 -7.53 1.28
N MET A 95 -17.65 -6.82 1.76
CA MET A 95 -17.45 -5.60 2.53
C MET A 95 -16.77 -5.88 3.87
N ALA A 96 -17.14 -6.94 4.58
CA ALA A 96 -16.47 -7.35 5.81
C ALA A 96 -14.99 -7.71 5.58
N PHE A 97 -14.67 -8.35 4.45
CA PHE A 97 -13.30 -8.62 4.05
C PHE A 97 -12.50 -7.33 3.80
N PHE A 98 -13.04 -6.38 3.03
CA PHE A 98 -12.36 -5.11 2.78
C PHE A 98 -12.16 -4.27 4.06
N ILE A 99 -13.14 -4.24 4.96
CA ILE A 99 -12.99 -3.60 6.27
C ILE A 99 -11.85 -4.23 7.06
N THR A 100 -11.77 -5.56 7.08
CA THR A 100 -10.72 -6.30 7.80
C THR A 100 -9.34 -6.01 7.21
N MET A 101 -9.22 -6.03 5.88
CA MET A 101 -7.97 -5.69 5.18
C MET A 101 -7.52 -4.26 5.49
N LYS A 102 -8.44 -3.30 5.51
CA LYS A 102 -8.14 -1.91 5.89
C LYS A 102 -7.78 -1.75 7.37
N ALA A 103 -8.39 -2.52 8.26
CA ALA A 103 -7.99 -2.55 9.66
C ALA A 103 -6.56 -3.05 9.83
N MET A 104 -6.15 -4.09 9.06
CA MET A 104 -4.76 -4.54 9.04
C MET A 104 -3.82 -3.45 8.49
N GLU A 105 -4.24 -2.70 7.47
CA GLU A 105 -3.47 -1.57 6.92
C GLU A 105 -3.21 -0.49 7.99
N VAL A 106 -4.16 -0.22 8.88
CA VAL A 106 -3.95 0.70 10.02
C VAL A 106 -2.82 0.20 10.93
N CYS A 107 -2.84 -1.08 11.29
CA CYS A 107 -1.78 -1.71 12.10
C CYS A 107 -0.41 -1.64 11.38
N TRP A 108 -0.40 -1.89 10.07
CA TRP A 108 0.81 -1.82 9.27
C TRP A 108 1.34 -0.39 9.12
N GLY A 109 0.44 0.59 8.99
CA GLY A 109 0.80 2.02 8.95
C GLY A 109 1.46 2.49 10.25
N ALA A 110 0.99 1.99 11.41
CA ALA A 110 1.64 2.23 12.70
C ALA A 110 3.02 1.57 12.76
N PHE A 111 3.15 0.32 12.27
CA PHE A 111 4.43 -0.38 12.18
C PHE A 111 5.43 0.33 11.26
N TYR A 112 4.99 0.79 10.08
CA TYR A 112 5.82 1.59 9.18
C TYR A 112 6.22 2.92 9.80
N GLY A 113 5.35 3.56 10.59
CA GLY A 113 5.70 4.75 11.35
C GLY A 113 6.83 4.53 12.36
N LEU A 114 6.84 3.36 13.02
CA LEU A 114 7.94 2.96 13.92
C LEU A 114 9.22 2.63 13.15
N LEU A 115 9.11 1.94 12.01
CA LEU A 115 10.24 1.56 11.17
C LEU A 115 10.91 2.78 10.52
N ASP A 116 10.13 3.73 10.02
CA ASP A 116 10.60 4.99 9.43
C ASP A 116 11.36 5.84 10.46
N ARG A 117 10.85 5.91 11.70
CA ARG A 117 11.51 6.60 12.82
C ARG A 117 12.81 5.91 13.26
N LYS A 118 12.91 4.58 13.08
CA LYS A 118 14.05 3.78 13.57
C LYS A 118 15.14 3.54 12.52
N TYR A 119 14.79 3.37 11.25
CA TYR A 119 15.72 2.97 10.18
C TYR A 119 15.94 4.02 9.08
N LEU A 120 14.99 4.93 8.87
CA LEU A 120 15.07 5.97 7.84
C LEU A 120 15.26 7.37 8.42
N GLY A 121 15.43 7.49 9.75
CA GLY A 121 15.68 8.75 10.44
C GLY A 121 14.57 9.80 10.27
N GLY A 122 13.36 9.39 9.87
CA GLY A 122 12.27 10.31 9.56
C GLY A 122 12.43 11.08 8.24
N VAL A 123 13.17 10.54 7.26
CA VAL A 123 13.32 11.12 5.91
C VAL A 123 11.96 11.38 5.23
N LEU A 124 10.92 10.61 5.54
CA LEU A 124 9.57 10.81 5.01
C LEU A 124 8.77 11.89 5.76
N THR A 125 9.27 12.37 6.90
CA THR A 125 8.69 13.43 7.73
C THR A 125 9.53 14.70 7.83
N MET A 126 10.74 14.71 7.25
CA MET A 126 11.61 15.90 7.20
C MET A 126 11.03 16.94 6.24
N SER A 127 10.94 18.19 6.70
CA SER A 127 10.59 19.32 5.84
C SER A 127 11.69 19.59 4.82
N GLU A 128 11.34 20.17 3.66
CA GLU A 128 12.32 20.49 2.59
C GLU A 128 13.51 21.31 3.10
N HIS A 129 13.27 22.22 4.03
CA HIS A 129 14.32 23.05 4.65
C HIS A 129 15.31 22.20 5.47
N GLN A 130 14.84 21.21 6.22
CA GLN A 130 15.73 20.28 6.94
C GLN A 130 16.46 19.34 5.98
N ARG A 131 15.82 18.98 4.86
CA ARG A 131 16.40 18.10 3.85
C ARG A 131 17.61 18.74 3.15
N HIS A 132 17.50 20.02 2.78
CA HIS A 132 18.62 20.78 2.22
C HIS A 132 19.79 20.99 3.19
N ILE A 133 19.52 21.05 4.50
CA ILE A 133 20.58 21.17 5.52
C ILE A 133 21.34 19.86 5.65
N VAL A 134 20.64 18.72 5.71
CA VAL A 134 21.25 17.38 5.82
C VAL A 134 21.97 16.96 4.54
N GLU A 135 21.44 17.32 3.37
CA GLU A 135 22.15 17.12 2.09
C GLU A 135 23.47 17.88 1.99
N LYS A 136 23.57 19.03 2.66
CA LYS A 136 24.80 19.85 2.69
C LYS A 136 25.81 19.41 3.74
N THR A 137 25.38 18.77 4.83
CA THR A 137 26.29 18.37 5.94
C THR A 137 26.68 16.91 5.94
N VAL A 138 25.90 16.01 5.33
CA VAL A 138 26.12 14.56 5.42
C VAL A 138 26.21 13.93 4.04
N ASP A 139 27.29 13.18 3.81
CA ASP A 139 27.45 12.34 2.63
C ASP A 139 26.36 11.25 2.63
N LEU A 140 25.30 11.48 1.86
CA LEU A 140 24.08 10.68 1.80
C LEU A 140 24.30 9.19 1.48
N LYS A 141 25.48 8.84 0.96
CA LYS A 141 25.92 7.45 0.70
C LYS A 141 26.33 6.68 1.96
N LYS A 142 26.58 7.36 3.09
CA LYS A 142 27.01 6.77 4.38
C LYS A 142 25.90 6.62 5.42
N VAL A 143 24.69 7.07 5.13
CA VAL A 143 23.55 6.96 6.06
C VAL A 143 23.08 5.49 6.16
N PRO A 144 23.01 4.90 7.37
CA PRO A 144 22.50 3.54 7.55
C PRO A 144 21.04 3.45 7.05
N GLY A 145 20.74 2.47 6.19
CA GLY A 145 19.44 2.29 5.54
C GLY A 145 19.42 2.55 4.02
N ARG A 146 20.43 3.23 3.46
CA ARG A 146 20.58 3.44 1.99
C ARG A 146 21.51 2.47 1.28
N ARG A 147 22.15 1.57 2.02
CA ARG A 147 22.96 0.49 1.43
C ARG A 147 22.06 -0.72 1.14
N PRO A 148 22.18 -1.37 -0.03
CA PRO A 148 21.42 -2.57 -0.33
C PRO A 148 21.81 -3.66 0.68
N TYR A 149 20.85 -4.10 1.48
CA TYR A 149 21.03 -5.26 2.35
C TYR A 149 20.63 -6.51 1.55
N PRO A 150 21.58 -7.41 1.20
CA PRO A 150 21.32 -8.46 0.22
C PRO A 150 20.20 -9.40 0.65
N PHE A 151 20.06 -9.66 1.95
CA PHE A 151 18.95 -10.45 2.48
C PHE A 151 17.59 -9.76 2.30
N ALA A 152 17.49 -8.44 2.50
CA ALA A 152 16.25 -7.70 2.28
C ALA A 152 15.87 -7.68 0.79
N THR A 153 16.87 -7.59 -0.10
CA THR A 153 16.65 -7.67 -1.55
C THR A 153 16.15 -9.06 -1.97
N TRP A 154 16.79 -10.13 -1.53
CA TRP A 154 16.36 -11.50 -1.82
C TRP A 154 14.98 -11.81 -1.22
N PHE A 155 14.72 -11.35 0.00
CA PHE A 155 13.41 -11.47 0.62
C PHE A 155 12.33 -10.73 -0.19
N GLY A 156 12.60 -9.50 -0.62
CA GLY A 156 11.68 -8.71 -1.46
C GLY A 156 11.40 -9.37 -2.82
N LEU A 157 12.44 -9.89 -3.48
CA LEU A 157 12.28 -10.62 -4.75
C LEU A 157 11.52 -11.94 -4.55
N GLY A 158 11.78 -12.67 -3.47
CA GLY A 158 11.04 -13.88 -3.11
C GLY A 158 9.56 -13.60 -2.87
N LEU A 159 9.23 -12.48 -2.21
CA LEU A 159 7.85 -12.05 -1.97
C LEU A 159 7.16 -11.63 -3.27
N LEU A 160 7.87 -10.98 -4.20
CA LEU A 160 7.33 -10.64 -5.52
C LEU A 160 7.02 -11.91 -6.31
N PHE A 161 7.95 -12.85 -6.33
CA PHE A 161 7.79 -14.11 -7.03
C PHE A 161 6.63 -14.92 -6.46
N SER A 162 6.53 -15.05 -5.14
CA SER A 162 5.44 -15.78 -4.50
C SER A 162 4.07 -15.13 -4.74
N ALA A 163 4.00 -13.79 -4.68
CA ALA A 163 2.78 -13.05 -5.01
C ALA A 163 2.40 -13.25 -6.49
N GLY A 164 3.37 -13.20 -7.40
CA GLY A 164 3.15 -13.46 -8.83
C GLY A 164 2.63 -14.88 -9.09
N VAL A 165 3.28 -15.89 -8.52
CA VAL A 165 2.84 -17.29 -8.63
C VAL A 165 1.43 -17.47 -8.06
N THR A 166 1.15 -16.89 -6.90
CA THR A 166 -0.18 -16.97 -6.27
C THR A 166 -1.24 -16.32 -7.14
N ALA A 167 -0.97 -15.13 -7.70
CA ALA A 167 -1.87 -14.45 -8.61
C ALA A 167 -2.17 -15.30 -9.86
N TRP A 168 -1.14 -15.90 -10.47
CA TRP A 168 -1.30 -16.79 -11.62
C TRP A 168 -2.09 -18.06 -11.29
N VAL A 169 -1.80 -18.71 -10.15
CA VAL A 169 -2.50 -19.93 -9.73
C VAL A 169 -3.98 -19.63 -9.46
N LEU A 170 -4.28 -18.54 -8.76
CA LEU A 170 -5.66 -18.12 -8.51
C LEU A 170 -6.37 -17.77 -9.82
N TYR A 171 -5.70 -17.04 -10.71
CA TYR A 171 -6.25 -16.66 -12.01
C TYR A 171 -6.61 -17.89 -12.84
N ILE A 172 -5.68 -18.84 -12.99
CA ILE A 172 -5.92 -20.07 -13.76
C ILE A 172 -7.03 -20.91 -13.13
N LYS A 173 -7.10 -21.01 -11.80
CA LYS A 173 -8.09 -21.87 -11.13
C LYS A 173 -9.51 -21.32 -11.14
N TYR A 174 -9.66 -19.99 -11.06
CA TYR A 174 -10.97 -19.35 -10.88
C TYR A 174 -11.45 -18.58 -12.10
N SER A 175 -10.58 -18.23 -13.05
CA SER A 175 -10.94 -17.45 -14.25
C SER A 175 -10.90 -18.24 -15.55
N ILE A 176 -10.23 -19.40 -15.61
CA ILE A 176 -10.19 -20.33 -16.75
C ILE A 176 -10.99 -21.58 -16.36
#